data_AF-A0A926AKX3-F1
#
_entry.id   AF-A0A926AKX3-F1
#
_cell.length_a   1.000
_cell.length_b   1.000
_cell.length_c   1.000
_cell.angle_alpha   90.00
_cell.angle_beta   90.00
_cell.angle_gamma   90.00
#
_symmetry.space_group_name_H-M   'P 1'
#
loop_
_entity.id
_entity.type
_entity.pdbx_description
1 polymer ?
#
loop_
_entity_poly.entity_id
_entity_poly.type
_entity_poly.pdbx_seq_one_letter_code
_entity_poly.pdbx_strand_id
1 'polypeptide(L)'
;MLAQAQLIPDNGDISNLIDFMRLFVGQGKPEYKVPYGKIPEFLPYELKILYHEFGNFPAFHQLSTNNPTLPLNDDWTFHLLHNQDGLTYLNKLKIEDDQVVFAWENQGNWKASTDIYNDNPPVFSNAADNWNEEQKGMIKICHQVSHFLTTFCLSELALGAKYSLQLKEPFQEDYQNIIHESQKLWLNGVYVAGEARHNFYLFEDIILVSEMWGGWISTNFVSNWKYFKIKNA
;
A
#
# COMPACT_ATOMS: atom_id res chain seq x y z
N MET A 1 22.66 10.06 7.61
CA MET A 1 22.43 8.64 7.33
C MET A 1 20.94 8.39 7.48
N LEU A 2 20.25 8.11 6.37
CA LEU A 2 18.91 7.56 6.45
C LEU A 2 19.06 6.12 7.00
N ALA A 3 18.19 5.70 7.91
CA ALA A 3 18.17 4.32 8.37
C ALA A 3 17.96 3.41 7.15
N GLN A 4 18.77 2.35 7.01
CA GLN A 4 18.54 1.35 5.97
C GLN A 4 17.21 0.67 6.26
N ALA A 5 16.31 0.66 5.27
CA ALA A 5 15.10 -0.14 5.39
C ALA A 5 15.49 -1.61 5.49
N GLN A 6 14.84 -2.33 6.39
CA GLN A 6 15.03 -3.77 6.57
C GLN A 6 13.85 -4.52 5.95
N LEU A 7 14.07 -5.81 5.71
CA LEU A 7 13.00 -6.74 5.35
C LEU A 7 11.83 -6.58 6.33
N ILE A 8 10.61 -6.44 5.79
CA ILE A 8 9.38 -6.46 6.58
C ILE A 8 9.08 -7.94 6.89
N PRO A 9 9.16 -8.38 8.16
CA PRO A 9 8.89 -9.77 8.50
C PRO A 9 7.40 -10.07 8.44
N ASP A 10 7.03 -11.25 7.94
CA ASP A 10 5.65 -11.76 8.03
C ASP A 10 5.41 -12.41 9.39
N ASN A 11 5.42 -11.60 10.45
CA ASN A 11 5.30 -12.06 11.85
C ASN A 11 4.03 -11.52 12.56
N GLY A 12 3.17 -10.83 11.83
CA GLY A 12 1.95 -10.21 12.36
C GLY A 12 2.10 -8.75 12.79
N ASP A 13 3.31 -8.23 12.93
CA ASP A 13 3.58 -6.84 13.32
C ASP A 13 3.81 -5.97 12.08
N ILE A 14 3.13 -4.81 12.02
CA ILE A 14 3.27 -3.85 10.92
C ILE A 14 4.26 -2.72 11.21
N SER A 15 4.96 -2.73 12.34
CA SER A 15 5.88 -1.64 12.73
C SER A 15 6.96 -1.38 11.67
N ASN A 16 7.55 -2.43 11.10
CA ASN A 16 8.54 -2.28 10.01
C ASN A 16 7.92 -1.70 8.73
N LEU A 17 6.67 -2.04 8.43
CA LEU A 17 5.93 -1.41 7.33
C LEU A 17 5.76 0.09 7.60
N ILE A 18 5.30 0.46 8.79
CA ILE A 18 5.08 1.86 9.17
C ILE A 18 6.39 2.67 9.08
N ASP A 19 7.49 2.11 9.57
CA ASP A 19 8.80 2.76 9.51
C ASP A 19 9.31 2.89 8.07
N PHE A 20 9.13 1.86 7.24
CA PHE A 20 9.42 1.95 5.82
C PHE A 20 8.57 3.03 5.13
N MET A 21 7.26 3.05 5.37
CA MET A 21 6.36 4.04 4.78
C MET A 21 6.82 5.46 5.14
N ARG A 22 7.13 5.74 6.42
CA ARG A 22 7.67 7.04 6.87
C ARG A 22 8.97 7.41 6.17
N LEU A 23 9.87 6.44 5.98
CA LEU A 23 11.11 6.66 5.25
C LEU A 23 10.84 7.00 3.78
N PHE A 24 9.96 6.24 3.14
CA PHE A 24 9.68 6.33 1.71
C PHE A 24 8.91 7.60 1.35
N VAL A 25 7.94 7.99 2.17
CA VAL A 25 7.09 9.17 1.89
C VAL A 25 7.62 10.47 2.49
N GLY A 26 8.60 10.37 3.38
CA GLY A 26 9.15 11.49 4.11
C GLY A 26 8.37 11.82 5.39
N GLN A 27 8.85 12.82 6.12
CA GLN A 27 8.26 13.21 7.40
C GLN A 27 6.84 13.76 7.20
N GLY A 28 5.85 13.01 7.70
CA GLY A 28 4.48 13.50 7.82
C GLY A 28 4.37 14.65 8.81
N LYS A 29 3.36 15.49 8.61
CA LYS A 29 3.03 16.55 9.57
C LYS A 29 2.07 16.02 10.64
N PRO A 30 2.03 16.61 11.85
CA PRO A 30 1.12 16.17 12.90
C PRO A 30 -0.36 16.11 12.48
N GLU A 31 -0.80 17.04 11.61
CA GLU A 31 -2.17 17.08 11.09
C GLU A 31 -2.55 15.90 10.17
N TYR A 32 -1.57 15.15 9.65
CA TYR A 32 -1.83 13.96 8.85
C TYR A 32 -2.18 12.74 9.72
N LYS A 33 -1.94 12.82 11.04
CA LYS A 33 -2.29 11.75 11.95
C LYS A 33 -3.77 11.83 12.37
N VAL A 34 -4.46 10.70 12.32
CA VAL A 34 -5.82 10.59 12.85
C VAL A 34 -5.76 10.32 14.35
N PRO A 35 -6.36 11.13 15.23
CA PRO A 35 -6.39 10.82 16.66
C PRO A 35 -7.06 9.47 16.94
N TYR A 36 -6.47 8.62 17.80
CA TYR A 36 -7.02 7.29 18.10
C TYR A 36 -8.49 7.32 18.55
N GLY A 37 -8.92 8.34 19.30
CA GLY A 37 -10.32 8.50 19.71
C GLY A 37 -11.31 8.81 18.56
N LYS A 38 -10.82 8.97 17.33
CA LYS A 38 -11.62 9.08 16.09
C LYS A 38 -11.62 7.81 15.27
N ILE A 39 -10.78 6.83 15.62
CA ILE A 39 -10.67 5.55 14.92
C ILE A 39 -11.61 4.55 15.61
N PRO A 40 -12.49 3.85 14.87
CA PRO A 40 -13.44 2.94 15.50
C PRO A 40 -12.77 1.81 16.32
N GLU A 41 -13.30 1.56 17.51
CA GLU A 41 -12.74 0.55 18.43
C GLU A 41 -12.85 -0.88 17.91
N PHE A 42 -13.80 -1.14 17.01
CA PHE A 42 -14.01 -2.45 16.40
C PHE A 42 -12.91 -2.87 15.42
N LEU A 43 -12.07 -1.94 14.97
CA LEU A 43 -10.99 -2.26 14.04
C LEU A 43 -9.87 -3.07 14.71
N PRO A 44 -9.26 -4.02 13.99
CA PRO A 44 -7.99 -4.63 14.37
C PRO A 44 -6.89 -3.60 14.64
N TYR A 45 -5.93 -3.96 15.50
CA TYR A 45 -4.85 -3.07 15.93
C TYR A 45 -4.01 -2.54 14.77
N GLU A 46 -3.72 -3.38 13.78
CA GLU A 46 -2.91 -3.06 12.61
C GLU A 46 -3.59 -1.98 11.75
N LEU A 47 -4.89 -2.12 11.52
CA LEU A 47 -5.69 -1.10 10.83
C LEU A 47 -5.71 0.20 11.62
N LYS A 48 -5.86 0.14 12.96
CA LYS A 48 -5.85 1.34 13.81
C LYS A 48 -4.53 2.10 13.71
N ILE A 49 -3.39 1.41 13.73
CA ILE A 49 -2.08 2.06 13.54
C ILE A 49 -2.00 2.69 12.14
N LEU A 50 -2.42 1.97 11.10
CA LEU A 50 -2.35 2.47 9.73
C LEU A 50 -3.20 3.73 9.54
N TYR A 51 -4.44 3.74 10.00
CA TYR A 51 -5.29 4.94 10.00
C TYR A 51 -4.68 6.06 10.85
N HIS A 52 -4.15 5.74 12.03
CA HIS A 52 -3.53 6.73 12.90
C HIS A 52 -2.37 7.45 12.20
N GLU A 53 -1.49 6.70 11.53
CA GLU A 53 -0.27 7.26 10.95
C GLU A 53 -0.50 7.87 9.56
N PHE A 54 -1.36 7.24 8.73
CA PHE A 54 -1.46 7.57 7.31
C PHE A 54 -2.88 7.85 6.82
N GLY A 55 -3.90 7.75 7.68
CA GLY A 55 -5.31 7.90 7.29
C GLY A 55 -5.64 9.26 6.67
N ASN A 56 -4.93 10.32 7.04
CA ASN A 56 -5.06 11.65 6.42
C ASN A 56 -3.82 12.08 5.62
N PHE A 57 -2.91 11.16 5.32
CA PHE A 57 -1.69 11.51 4.59
C PHE A 57 -2.06 11.85 3.14
N PRO A 58 -1.67 13.02 2.60
CA PRO A 58 -2.05 13.44 1.26
C PRO A 58 -1.33 12.62 0.18
N ALA A 59 -1.99 12.36 -0.94
CA ALA A 59 -1.31 11.79 -2.10
C ALA A 59 -0.25 12.75 -2.68
N PHE A 60 0.80 12.22 -3.32
CA PHE A 60 1.92 13.03 -3.83
C PHE A 60 1.50 14.07 -4.87
N HIS A 61 0.51 13.77 -5.70
CA HIS A 61 -0.01 14.73 -6.68
C HIS A 61 -0.70 15.93 -6.02
N GLN A 62 -1.18 15.80 -4.77
CA GLN A 62 -1.75 16.93 -4.02
C GLN A 62 -0.66 17.77 -3.37
N LEU A 63 0.42 17.15 -2.89
CA LEU A 63 1.57 17.84 -2.31
C LEU A 63 2.24 18.81 -3.29
N SER A 64 2.17 18.54 -4.61
CA SER A 64 2.70 19.45 -5.63
C SER A 64 1.83 20.68 -5.91
N THR A 65 0.54 20.65 -5.53
CA THR A 65 -0.42 21.71 -5.89
C THR A 65 -0.47 22.90 -4.93
N ASN A 66 0.35 22.94 -3.86
CA ASN A 66 0.36 24.03 -2.86
C ASN A 66 -1.05 24.41 -2.35
N ASN A 67 -2.00 23.47 -2.32
CA ASN A 67 -3.36 23.73 -1.89
C ASN A 67 -3.61 23.11 -0.50
N PRO A 68 -3.25 23.81 0.60
CA PRO A 68 -3.21 23.26 1.95
C PRO A 68 -4.58 23.03 2.60
N THR A 69 -5.68 23.23 1.88
CA THR A 69 -7.03 23.31 2.47
C THR A 69 -8.00 22.22 2.00
N LEU A 70 -7.52 21.12 1.42
CA LEU A 70 -8.42 20.01 1.18
C LEU A 70 -8.86 19.42 2.53
N PRO A 71 -10.17 19.41 2.84
CA PRO A 71 -10.66 18.92 4.12
C PRO A 71 -10.25 17.46 4.29
N LEU A 72 -9.61 17.14 5.41
CA LEU A 72 -9.03 15.83 5.74
C LEU A 72 -10.06 14.69 5.90
N ASN A 73 -11.25 14.79 5.31
CA ASN A 73 -12.36 13.82 5.40
C ASN A 73 -13.39 14.01 4.27
N ASP A 74 -13.03 14.61 3.13
CA ASP A 74 -13.90 14.63 1.96
C ASP A 74 -13.67 13.37 1.12
N ASP A 75 -14.77 12.76 0.70
CA ASP A 75 -14.82 11.58 -0.18
C ASP A 75 -14.07 11.78 -1.50
N TRP A 76 -13.79 13.03 -1.89
CA TRP A 76 -13.09 13.42 -3.11
C TRP A 76 -11.59 13.70 -2.91
N THR A 77 -11.07 13.55 -1.69
CA THR A 77 -9.65 13.76 -1.39
C THR A 77 -8.85 12.47 -1.58
N PHE A 78 -7.96 12.44 -2.57
CA PHE A 78 -7.01 11.34 -2.72
C PHE A 78 -5.95 11.33 -1.61
N HIS A 79 -5.95 10.29 -0.80
CA HIS A 79 -4.92 10.05 0.22
C HIS A 79 -3.82 9.13 -0.30
N LEU A 80 -2.75 8.99 0.49
CA LEU A 80 -1.57 8.20 0.17
C LEU A 80 -1.88 6.76 -0.27
N LEU A 81 -2.95 6.16 0.27
CA LEU A 81 -3.34 4.77 0.03
C LEU A 81 -4.59 4.64 -0.87
N HIS A 82 -4.76 5.60 -1.79
CA HIS A 82 -5.92 5.78 -2.67
C HIS A 82 -5.50 6.06 -4.14
N ASN A 83 -4.37 5.51 -4.61
CA ASN A 83 -3.82 5.82 -5.94
C ASN A 83 -4.38 4.89 -7.02
N GLN A 84 -4.43 3.59 -6.76
CA GLN A 84 -5.12 2.65 -7.62
C GLN A 84 -6.27 1.99 -6.87
N ASP A 85 -6.02 1.41 -5.70
CA ASP A 85 -7.06 0.94 -4.81
C ASP A 85 -7.14 1.82 -3.56
N GLY A 86 -8.16 1.61 -2.73
CA GLY A 86 -8.49 2.51 -1.65
C GLY A 86 -8.65 1.82 -0.31
N LEU A 87 -8.15 2.48 0.74
CA LEU A 87 -8.60 2.20 2.11
C LEU A 87 -10.01 2.81 2.30
N THR A 88 -10.87 2.15 3.06
CA THR A 88 -12.21 2.69 3.34
C THR A 88 -12.07 3.92 4.25
N TYR A 89 -12.63 5.06 3.85
CA TYR A 89 -12.63 6.25 4.72
C TYR A 89 -13.27 5.97 6.09
N LEU A 90 -12.74 6.58 7.16
CA LEU A 90 -13.19 6.32 8.53
C LEU A 90 -14.70 6.55 8.73
N ASN A 91 -15.26 7.57 8.09
CA ASN A 91 -16.69 7.90 8.13
C ASN A 91 -17.57 6.90 7.36
N LYS A 92 -16.98 6.01 6.55
CA LYS A 92 -17.64 5.00 5.74
C LYS A 92 -17.46 3.58 6.26
N LEU A 93 -16.57 3.37 7.25
CA LEU A 93 -16.43 2.08 7.91
C LEU A 93 -17.74 1.70 8.60
N LYS A 94 -18.25 0.52 8.28
CA LYS A 94 -19.47 -0.05 8.84
C LYS A 94 -19.22 -1.52 9.18
N ILE A 95 -19.89 -1.96 10.24
CA ILE A 95 -19.94 -3.38 10.60
C ILE A 95 -21.05 -4.03 9.79
N GLU A 96 -20.71 -5.11 9.10
CA GLU A 96 -21.62 -5.97 8.35
C GLU A 96 -21.26 -7.42 8.69
N ASP A 97 -22.19 -8.18 9.28
CA ASP A 97 -22.01 -9.59 9.65
C ASP A 97 -20.72 -9.90 10.44
N ASP A 98 -20.47 -9.15 11.52
CA ASP A 98 -19.25 -9.24 12.37
C ASP A 98 -17.93 -8.98 11.61
N GLN A 99 -18.01 -8.34 10.44
CA GLN A 99 -16.87 -7.92 9.65
C GLN A 99 -16.91 -6.43 9.33
N VAL A 100 -15.79 -5.91 8.87
CA VAL A 100 -15.67 -4.56 8.31
C VAL A 100 -15.02 -4.61 6.94
N VAL A 101 -15.63 -3.96 5.96
CA VAL A 101 -15.00 -3.72 4.65
C VAL A 101 -14.03 -2.56 4.77
N PHE A 102 -12.73 -2.85 4.70
CA PHE A 102 -11.68 -1.86 4.98
C PHE A 102 -10.86 -1.47 3.75
N ALA A 103 -10.93 -2.21 2.65
CA ALA A 103 -10.28 -1.86 1.40
C ALA A 103 -11.15 -2.21 0.18
N TRP A 104 -10.94 -1.51 -0.93
CA TRP A 104 -11.76 -1.60 -2.14
C TRP A 104 -10.96 -1.21 -3.39
N GLU A 105 -11.40 -1.73 -4.53
CA GLU A 105 -10.80 -1.45 -5.84
C GLU A 105 -11.46 -0.25 -6.52
N ASN A 106 -10.69 0.62 -7.18
CA ASN A 106 -11.24 1.89 -7.67
C ASN A 106 -12.30 1.78 -8.78
N GLN A 107 -12.33 0.68 -9.54
CA GLN A 107 -13.38 0.41 -10.53
C GLN A 107 -14.57 -0.37 -9.93
N GLY A 108 -14.53 -0.70 -8.63
CA GLY A 108 -15.59 -1.39 -7.91
C GLY A 108 -15.61 -2.90 -8.12
N ASN A 109 -14.55 -3.49 -8.67
CA ASN A 109 -14.46 -4.91 -8.98
C ASN A 109 -14.27 -5.77 -7.72
N TRP A 110 -13.59 -5.26 -6.70
CA TRP A 110 -13.38 -6.03 -5.47
C TRP A 110 -13.42 -5.18 -4.20
N LYS A 111 -13.68 -5.87 -3.09
CA LYS A 111 -13.62 -5.38 -1.71
C LYS A 111 -12.88 -6.40 -0.84
N ALA A 112 -12.28 -5.92 0.24
CA ALA A 112 -11.69 -6.75 1.27
C ALA A 112 -12.31 -6.44 2.63
N SER A 113 -12.64 -7.48 3.37
CA SER A 113 -13.15 -7.42 4.74
C SER A 113 -12.30 -8.21 5.71
N THR A 114 -12.46 -7.93 7.00
CA THR A 114 -11.82 -8.66 8.09
C THR A 114 -12.73 -8.67 9.31
N ASP A 115 -12.50 -9.62 10.21
CA ASP A 115 -13.29 -9.77 11.44
C ASP A 115 -13.02 -8.60 12.40
N ILE A 116 -14.06 -8.14 13.10
CA ILE A 116 -13.92 -7.07 14.10
C ILE A 116 -13.51 -7.61 15.47
N TYR A 117 -12.97 -6.73 16.33
CA TYR A 117 -12.56 -7.03 17.72
C TYR A 117 -11.55 -8.17 17.90
N ASN A 118 -10.91 -8.62 16.81
CA ASN A 118 -9.86 -9.64 16.83
C ASN A 118 -8.51 -9.00 16.52
N ASP A 119 -7.47 -9.52 17.16
CA ASP A 119 -6.09 -9.14 16.85
C ASP A 119 -5.63 -9.90 15.60
N ASN A 120 -5.10 -9.14 14.65
CA ASN A 120 -4.62 -9.61 13.36
C ASN A 120 -5.50 -10.67 12.63
N PRO A 121 -6.80 -10.41 12.41
CA PRO A 121 -7.73 -11.41 11.89
C PRO A 121 -7.47 -11.76 10.41
N PRO A 122 -8.04 -12.86 9.89
CA PRO A 122 -7.97 -13.18 8.48
C PRO A 122 -8.63 -12.12 7.60
N VAL A 123 -8.21 -12.07 6.33
CA VAL A 123 -8.82 -11.19 5.33
C VAL A 123 -9.62 -12.02 4.34
N PHE A 124 -10.80 -11.49 4.02
CA PHE A 124 -11.72 -12.02 3.03
C PHE A 124 -11.84 -11.04 1.87
N SER A 125 -12.07 -11.54 0.66
CA SER A 125 -12.30 -10.71 -0.52
C SER A 125 -13.24 -11.41 -1.50
N ASN A 126 -14.01 -10.61 -2.22
CA ASN A 126 -14.86 -11.07 -3.31
C ASN A 126 -14.20 -10.95 -4.70
N ALA A 127 -12.91 -10.63 -4.78
CA ALA A 127 -12.21 -10.47 -6.07
C ALA A 127 -12.28 -11.71 -6.97
N ALA A 128 -12.49 -12.90 -6.39
CA ALA A 128 -12.65 -14.14 -7.12
C ALA A 128 -13.88 -14.13 -8.06
N ASP A 129 -14.88 -13.29 -7.78
CA ASP A 129 -16.10 -13.17 -8.58
C ASP A 129 -15.83 -12.50 -9.93
N ASN A 130 -14.71 -11.79 -10.09
CA ASN A 130 -14.29 -11.19 -11.36
C ASN A 130 -13.73 -12.22 -12.36
N TRP A 131 -13.32 -13.39 -11.87
CA TRP A 131 -12.64 -14.41 -12.66
C TRP A 131 -13.44 -15.70 -12.79
N ASN A 132 -14.43 -15.91 -11.91
CA ASN A 132 -15.24 -17.13 -11.87
C ASN A 132 -16.62 -16.89 -12.49
N GLU A 133 -17.15 -17.92 -13.16
CA GLU A 133 -18.53 -17.91 -13.67
C GLU A 133 -19.57 -17.97 -12.54
N GLU A 134 -19.22 -18.56 -11.40
CA GLU A 134 -20.05 -18.64 -10.20
C GLU A 134 -19.59 -17.61 -9.15
N GLN A 135 -20.53 -16.79 -8.68
CA GLN A 135 -20.29 -15.84 -7.60
C GLN A 135 -20.14 -16.57 -6.26
N LYS A 136 -18.98 -16.42 -5.64
CA LYS A 136 -18.63 -17.00 -4.34
C LYS A 136 -18.75 -15.99 -3.21
N GLY A 137 -18.82 -14.69 -3.52
CA GLY A 137 -18.83 -13.64 -2.52
C GLY A 137 -17.50 -13.56 -1.76
N MET A 138 -17.55 -13.15 -0.50
CA MET A 138 -16.35 -12.99 0.33
C MET A 138 -15.72 -14.36 0.65
N ILE A 139 -14.52 -14.60 0.15
CA ILE A 139 -13.71 -15.79 0.46
C ILE A 139 -12.43 -15.40 1.18
N LYS A 140 -11.93 -16.25 2.08
CA LYS A 140 -10.66 -16.02 2.78
C LYS A 140 -9.48 -16.02 1.79
N ILE A 141 -8.67 -14.96 1.80
CA ILE A 141 -7.50 -14.81 0.91
C ILE A 141 -6.15 -14.90 1.64
N CYS A 142 -6.09 -14.49 2.90
CA CYS A 142 -4.91 -14.65 3.74
C CYS A 142 -5.27 -14.83 5.21
N HIS A 143 -4.27 -15.21 6.01
CA HIS A 143 -4.48 -15.58 7.42
C HIS A 143 -4.55 -14.38 8.37
N GLN A 144 -4.02 -13.23 7.97
CA GLN A 144 -3.74 -12.10 8.85
C GLN A 144 -3.85 -10.78 8.08
N VAL A 145 -4.51 -9.78 8.67
CA VAL A 145 -4.68 -8.44 8.09
C VAL A 145 -3.34 -7.73 7.91
N SER A 146 -2.36 -7.95 8.79
CA SER A 146 -1.00 -7.41 8.66
C SER A 146 -0.35 -7.78 7.32
N HIS A 147 -0.53 -9.03 6.88
CA HIS A 147 0.04 -9.55 5.65
C HIS A 147 -0.59 -8.88 4.42
N PHE A 148 -1.92 -8.76 4.43
CA PHE A 148 -2.66 -8.04 3.39
C PHE A 148 -2.25 -6.56 3.37
N LEU A 149 -2.24 -5.89 4.52
CA LEU A 149 -1.90 -4.47 4.60
C LEU A 149 -0.49 -4.17 4.13
N THR A 150 0.47 -5.04 4.40
CA THR A 150 1.84 -4.88 3.91
C THR A 150 1.86 -4.90 2.38
N THR A 151 1.22 -5.90 1.77
CA THR A 151 1.12 -5.99 0.31
C THR A 151 0.37 -4.79 -0.27
N PHE A 152 -0.77 -4.44 0.31
CA PHE A 152 -1.61 -3.33 -0.13
C PHE A 152 -0.89 -1.98 -0.06
N CYS A 153 -0.27 -1.66 1.07
CA CYS A 153 0.44 -0.40 1.23
C CYS A 153 1.64 -0.31 0.27
N LEU A 154 2.40 -1.38 0.07
CA LEU A 154 3.53 -1.36 -0.86
C LEU A 154 3.08 -1.22 -2.32
N SER A 155 1.98 -1.86 -2.72
CA SER A 155 1.35 -1.66 -4.03
C SER A 155 0.95 -0.20 -4.23
N GLU A 156 0.20 0.36 -3.28
CA GLU A 156 -0.25 1.76 -3.36
C GLU A 156 0.90 2.77 -3.34
N LEU A 157 1.95 2.51 -2.56
CA LEU A 157 3.15 3.34 -2.57
C LEU A 157 3.89 3.27 -3.90
N ALA A 158 3.99 2.10 -4.52
CA ALA A 158 4.66 1.94 -5.81
C ALA A 158 3.91 2.70 -6.91
N LEU A 159 2.59 2.52 -6.96
CA LEU A 159 1.71 3.15 -7.96
C LEU A 159 1.54 4.65 -7.73
N GLY A 160 1.52 5.08 -6.47
CA GLY A 160 1.33 6.47 -6.05
C GLY A 160 2.59 7.30 -5.93
N ALA A 161 3.78 6.72 -6.16
CA ALA A 161 5.04 7.43 -6.00
C ALA A 161 5.14 8.67 -6.90
N LYS A 162 5.90 9.67 -6.46
CA LYS A 162 6.11 10.91 -7.20
C LYS A 162 6.73 10.69 -8.59
N TYR A 163 7.60 9.69 -8.72
CA TYR A 163 8.28 9.37 -9.97
C TYR A 163 8.14 7.87 -10.27
N SER A 164 7.53 7.58 -11.43
CA SER A 164 7.69 6.29 -12.09
C SER A 164 9.02 6.28 -12.86
N LEU A 165 9.76 5.20 -12.78
CA LEU A 165 11.08 5.05 -13.38
C LEU A 165 11.02 4.06 -14.55
N GLN A 166 11.81 4.34 -15.57
CA GLN A 166 12.07 3.44 -16.70
C GLN A 166 13.56 3.12 -16.73
N LEU A 167 13.90 1.88 -17.09
CA LEU A 167 15.29 1.52 -17.44
C LEU A 167 15.76 2.35 -18.63
N LYS A 168 16.98 2.90 -18.53
CA LYS A 168 17.66 3.57 -19.63
C LYS A 168 18.15 2.52 -20.62
N GLU A 169 18.22 2.88 -21.91
CA GLU A 169 19.06 2.14 -22.84
C GLU A 169 20.54 2.25 -22.41
N PRO A 170 21.34 1.17 -22.49
CA PRO A 170 21.00 -0.18 -22.98
C PRO A 170 20.59 -1.17 -21.86
N PHE A 171 20.31 -0.70 -20.65
CA PHE A 171 20.11 -1.51 -19.44
C PHE A 171 18.73 -2.19 -19.35
N GLN A 172 18.00 -2.34 -20.46
CA GLN A 172 16.67 -2.97 -20.45
C GLN A 172 16.73 -4.43 -19.98
N GLU A 173 17.81 -5.14 -20.32
CA GLU A 173 18.03 -6.53 -19.92
C GLU A 173 18.55 -6.68 -18.48
N ASP A 174 18.96 -5.58 -17.84
CA ASP A 174 19.54 -5.59 -16.48
C ASP A 174 18.49 -5.66 -15.37
N TYR A 175 17.19 -5.75 -15.67
CA TYR A 175 16.16 -5.83 -14.64
C TYR A 175 16.43 -6.95 -13.61
N GLN A 176 16.85 -8.12 -14.08
CA GLN A 176 17.18 -9.25 -13.20
C GLN A 176 18.43 -8.96 -12.33
N ASN A 177 19.41 -8.24 -12.87
CA ASN A 177 20.59 -7.80 -12.10
C ASN A 177 20.19 -6.79 -11.02
N ILE A 178 19.27 -5.87 -11.33
CA ILE A 178 18.73 -4.92 -10.36
C ILE A 178 18.01 -5.64 -9.23
N ILE A 179 17.14 -6.61 -9.54
CA ILE A 179 16.47 -7.42 -8.50
C ILE A 179 17.51 -8.17 -7.65
N HIS A 180 18.55 -8.73 -8.26
CA HIS A 180 19.62 -9.43 -7.56
C HIS A 180 20.43 -8.51 -6.62
N GLU A 181 20.70 -7.28 -7.05
CA GLU A 181 21.40 -6.26 -6.26
C GLU A 181 20.48 -5.58 -5.21
N SER A 182 19.16 -5.74 -5.34
CA SER A 182 18.18 -5.13 -4.44
C SER A 182 18.08 -5.87 -3.10
N GLN A 183 17.75 -5.11 -2.07
CA GLN A 183 17.34 -5.68 -0.79
C GLN A 183 15.91 -6.22 -0.91
N LYS A 184 15.66 -7.41 -0.38
CA LYS A 184 14.29 -7.95 -0.27
C LYS A 184 13.53 -7.15 0.77
N LEU A 185 12.40 -6.56 0.37
CA LEU A 185 11.56 -5.75 1.26
C LEU A 185 10.36 -6.53 1.77
N TRP A 186 9.62 -7.18 0.87
CA TRP A 186 8.45 -8.00 1.20
C TRP A 186 8.27 -9.06 0.12
N LEU A 187 8.07 -10.32 0.49
CA LEU A 187 7.98 -11.43 -0.46
C LEU A 187 6.71 -12.24 -0.24
N ASN A 188 6.21 -12.84 -1.32
CA ASN A 188 5.03 -13.70 -1.32
C ASN A 188 3.75 -13.00 -0.82
N GLY A 189 3.62 -11.70 -1.07
CA GLY A 189 2.47 -10.91 -0.65
C GLY A 189 1.16 -11.37 -1.29
N VAL A 190 0.11 -11.40 -0.48
CA VAL A 190 -1.27 -11.61 -0.93
C VAL A 190 -1.95 -10.26 -1.14
N TYR A 191 -2.47 -10.02 -2.34
CA TYR A 191 -3.28 -8.85 -2.64
C TYR A 191 -4.75 -9.24 -2.77
N VAL A 192 -5.17 -9.85 -3.89
CA VAL A 192 -6.56 -10.29 -4.08
C VAL A 192 -6.65 -11.75 -4.51
N ALA A 193 -7.84 -12.33 -4.37
CA ALA A 193 -8.08 -13.71 -4.81
C ALA A 193 -7.84 -13.86 -6.32
N GLY A 194 -7.07 -14.87 -6.71
CA GLY A 194 -6.79 -15.19 -8.12
C GLY A 194 -5.54 -14.51 -8.69
N GLU A 195 -4.97 -13.52 -8.00
CA GLU A 195 -3.71 -12.92 -8.41
C GLU A 195 -2.48 -13.75 -8.00
N ALA A 196 -1.41 -13.58 -8.77
CA ALA A 196 -0.09 -14.08 -8.41
C ALA A 196 0.40 -13.42 -7.10
N ARG A 197 1.35 -14.07 -6.43
CA ARG A 197 2.02 -13.48 -5.27
C ARG A 197 2.86 -12.28 -5.69
N HIS A 198 2.87 -11.25 -4.85
CA HIS A 198 3.60 -10.01 -5.11
C HIS A 198 4.91 -9.98 -4.32
N ASN A 199 5.98 -9.53 -4.97
CA ASN A 199 7.29 -9.34 -4.35
C ASN A 199 7.73 -7.89 -4.51
N PHE A 200 8.32 -7.35 -3.46
CA PHE A 200 8.82 -6.00 -3.37
C PHE A 200 10.27 -6.01 -2.92
N TYR A 201 11.05 -5.16 -3.56
CA TYR A 201 12.47 -4.99 -3.33
C TYR A 201 12.79 -3.51 -3.22
N LEU A 202 13.89 -3.21 -2.55
CA LEU A 202 14.42 -1.87 -2.40
C LEU A 202 15.80 -1.80 -3.03
N PHE A 203 15.92 -0.97 -4.06
CA PHE A 203 17.18 -0.71 -4.76
C PHE A 203 17.74 0.64 -4.33
N GLU A 204 19.05 0.71 -4.09
CA GLU A 204 19.75 1.92 -3.60
C GLU A 204 19.04 2.61 -2.40
N ASP A 205 18.40 1.83 -1.52
CA ASP A 205 17.67 2.26 -0.32
C ASP A 205 16.43 3.18 -0.55
N ILE A 206 16.14 3.61 -1.79
CA ILE A 206 15.10 4.61 -2.08
C ILE A 206 14.24 4.31 -3.31
N ILE A 207 14.57 3.28 -4.08
CA ILE A 207 13.81 2.87 -5.26
C ILE A 207 13.03 1.61 -4.93
N LEU A 208 11.71 1.75 -4.89
CA LEU A 208 10.79 0.64 -4.70
C LEU A 208 10.60 -0.08 -6.05
N VAL A 209 11.01 -1.33 -6.08
CA VAL A 209 10.84 -2.24 -7.22
C VAL A 209 9.78 -3.27 -6.84
N SER A 210 8.69 -3.32 -7.58
CA SER A 210 7.60 -4.28 -7.41
C SER A 210 7.53 -5.21 -8.60
N GLU A 211 7.41 -6.52 -8.35
CA GLU A 211 7.13 -7.52 -9.38
C GLU A 211 5.62 -7.69 -9.63
N MET A 212 4.81 -6.67 -9.35
CA MET A 212 3.38 -6.65 -9.67
C MET A 212 3.12 -6.34 -11.15
N TRP A 213 2.12 -7.00 -11.76
CA TRP A 213 1.56 -6.70 -13.09
C TRP A 213 2.58 -6.39 -14.22
N GLY A 214 3.69 -7.13 -14.26
CA GLY A 214 4.74 -6.96 -15.27
C GLY A 214 5.90 -6.06 -14.85
N GLY A 215 5.94 -5.59 -13.61
CA GLY A 215 7.04 -4.84 -13.02
C GLY A 215 6.73 -3.35 -12.88
N TRP A 216 6.95 -2.80 -11.69
CA TRP A 216 6.83 -1.37 -11.41
C TRP A 216 8.05 -0.86 -10.66
N ILE A 217 8.64 0.24 -11.12
CA ILE A 217 9.83 0.83 -10.50
C ILE A 217 9.54 2.29 -10.19
N SER A 218 9.73 2.67 -8.94
CA SER A 218 9.19 3.93 -8.44
C SER A 218 10.00 4.53 -7.31
N THR A 219 9.94 5.85 -7.15
CA THR A 219 10.61 6.57 -6.06
C THR A 219 9.97 7.93 -5.81
N ASN A 220 10.17 8.47 -4.61
CA ASN A 220 9.78 9.85 -4.27
C ASN A 220 10.93 10.86 -4.35
N PHE A 221 12.14 10.38 -4.64
CA PHE A 221 13.36 11.16 -4.61
C PHE A 221 13.87 11.43 -6.02
N VAL A 222 14.65 12.50 -6.20
CA VAL A 222 15.37 12.77 -7.45
C VAL A 222 16.85 12.50 -7.20
N SER A 223 17.45 11.69 -8.05
CA SER A 223 18.90 11.46 -8.08
C SER A 223 19.36 11.25 -9.52
N ASN A 224 20.68 11.19 -9.73
CA ASN A 224 21.25 10.76 -11.00
C ASN A 224 21.50 9.25 -10.96
N TRP A 225 20.45 8.46 -11.19
CA TRP A 225 20.54 7.00 -11.14
C TRP A 225 21.28 6.46 -12.37
N LYS A 226 22.15 5.47 -12.16
CA LYS A 226 22.86 4.78 -13.24
C LYS A 226 21.87 4.14 -14.23
N TYR A 227 20.94 3.33 -13.71
CA TYR A 227 20.07 2.49 -14.51
C TYR A 227 18.77 3.17 -14.95
N PHE A 228 18.30 4.17 -14.20
CA PHE A 228 16.93 4.68 -14.36
C PHE A 228 16.89 6.11 -14.90
N LYS A 229 15.82 6.39 -15.65
CA LYS A 229 15.34 7.73 -15.96
C LYS A 229 13.89 7.86 -15.48
N ILE A 230 13.46 9.08 -15.18
CA ILE A 230 12.04 9.35 -14.89
C ILE A 230 11.25 9.07 -16.17
N LYS A 231 10.18 8.28 -16.03
CA LYS A 231 9.22 8.05 -17.10
C LYS A 231 8.38 9.32 -17.22
N ASN A 232 8.56 10.06 -18.31
CA ASN A 232 7.65 11.16 -18.62
C ASN A 232 6.29 10.55 -19.00
N ALA A 233 5.25 10.93 -18.26
CA ALA A 233 3.87 10.61 -18.59
C ALA A 233 3.42 11.37 -19.83
#